data_AF-A0AAW2Z601-F1
#
_entry.id   AF-A0AAW2Z601-F1
#
_cell.length_a   1.000
_cell.length_b   1.000
_cell.length_c   1.000
_cell.angle_alpha   90.00
_cell.angle_beta   90.00
_cell.angle_gamma   90.00
#
_symmetry.space_group_name_H-M   'P 1'
#
loop_
_entity.id
_entity.type
_entity.pdbx_description
1 polymer ?
#
loop_
_entity_poly.entity_id
_entity_poly.type
_entity_poly.pdbx_seq_one_letter_code
_entity_poly.pdbx_strand_id
1 'polypeptide(L)'
;MSSAELLDTSPTDSNDVGCDTPKTAVKRTMFQESIEVQLQQNPTFLKFNYGLFSAQEMFQLTSTILTSPSCTVRYLDLIGNRLGDAGVNTIAESLKTNTTINYLNLSMNDISSDGVKNMCDVLSNKTRTDTNRSLEHLDLSINRLGDAGVACILEMLRNNDTLITINLRSNKVKSQQGVNCLLEIAALTKISDDSILKDVFV
;
A
#
# COMPACT_ATOMS: atom_id res chain seq x y z
N MET A 1 37.77 8.41 59.83
CA MET A 1 36.70 8.74 58.87
C MET A 1 37.39 9.16 57.59
N SER A 2 37.23 8.54 56.43
CA SER A 2 36.56 7.33 55.98
C SER A 2 37.25 6.96 54.67
N SER A 3 37.48 5.67 54.46
CA SER A 3 37.98 5.07 53.22
C SER A 3 37.10 5.47 52.03
N ALA A 4 37.71 5.73 50.87
CA ALA A 4 37.02 5.75 49.59
C ALA A 4 37.72 4.75 48.68
N GLU A 5 37.10 3.56 48.57
CA GLU A 5 37.44 2.52 47.61
C GLU A 5 37.19 3.00 46.18
N LEU A 6 38.15 2.72 45.30
CA LEU A 6 38.00 2.80 43.86
C LEU A 6 37.10 1.63 43.41
N LEU A 7 35.86 1.93 43.01
CA LEU A 7 34.98 0.99 42.31
C LEU A 7 34.95 1.35 40.82
N ASP A 8 35.55 0.44 40.06
CA ASP A 8 35.39 0.25 38.62
C ASP A 8 33.90 0.12 38.26
N THR A 9 33.40 1.01 37.41
CA THR A 9 32.08 0.88 36.77
C THR A 9 32.24 1.14 35.27
N SER A 10 32.62 0.07 34.58
CA SER A 10 32.46 -0.07 33.13
C SER A 10 31.01 0.23 32.68
N PRO A 11 30.81 0.68 31.43
CA PRO A 11 29.51 1.13 30.95
C PRO A 11 28.54 -0.06 30.84
N THR A 12 27.35 0.09 31.43
CA THR A 12 26.23 -0.82 31.27
C THR A 12 25.74 -0.78 29.81
N ASP A 13 26.07 -1.81 29.04
CA ASP A 13 25.40 -2.16 27.79
C ASP A 13 23.90 -2.37 28.07
N SER A 14 23.11 -1.32 27.83
CA SER A 14 21.65 -1.45 27.65
C SER A 14 21.37 -1.86 26.20
N ASN A 15 21.92 -3.01 25.82
CA ASN A 15 21.48 -3.79 24.69
C ASN A 15 20.22 -4.53 25.10
N ASP A 16 19.08 -3.82 25.13
CA ASP A 16 17.76 -4.45 25.04
C ASP A 16 17.59 -5.00 23.61
N VAL A 17 18.34 -6.06 23.32
CA VAL A 17 18.09 -6.92 22.18
C VAL A 17 16.85 -7.70 22.55
N GLY A 18 15.69 -7.14 22.20
CA GLY A 18 14.40 -7.79 22.34
C GLY A 18 14.52 -9.22 21.83
N CYS A 19 14.53 -10.17 22.77
CA CYS A 19 14.69 -11.59 22.51
C CYS A 19 13.51 -12.03 21.63
N ASP A 20 13.76 -12.16 20.33
CA ASP A 20 12.80 -12.67 19.36
C ASP A 20 12.42 -14.09 19.78
N THR A 21 11.22 -14.23 20.35
CA THR A 21 10.78 -15.53 20.84
C THR A 21 10.67 -16.52 19.68
N PRO A 22 10.90 -17.83 19.90
CA PRO A 22 10.90 -18.85 18.85
C PRO A 22 9.60 -18.90 18.01
N LYS A 23 8.45 -18.52 18.60
CA LYS A 23 7.18 -18.44 17.88
C LYS A 23 7.13 -17.29 16.86
N THR A 24 7.82 -16.19 17.13
CA THR A 24 7.94 -15.04 16.22
C THR A 24 8.92 -15.35 15.08
N ALA A 25 10.02 -16.05 15.39
CA ALA A 25 11.00 -16.49 14.39
C ALA A 25 10.42 -17.49 13.38
N VAL A 26 9.62 -18.47 13.83
CA VAL A 26 8.96 -19.46 12.95
C VAL A 26 7.87 -18.84 12.05
N LYS A 27 7.23 -17.73 12.46
CA LYS A 27 6.31 -17.00 11.59
C LYS A 27 7.04 -16.15 10.55
N ARG A 28 8.16 -15.52 10.91
CA ARG A 28 9.01 -14.75 9.97
C ARG A 28 9.57 -15.62 8.85
N THR A 29 9.91 -16.87 9.15
CA THR A 29 10.36 -17.81 8.12
C THR A 29 9.25 -18.15 7.13
N MET A 30 8.00 -18.34 7.57
CA MET A 30 6.91 -18.69 6.65
C MET A 30 6.51 -17.58 5.66
N PHE A 31 6.53 -16.31 6.07
CA PHE A 31 6.20 -15.21 5.14
C PHE A 31 7.30 -15.00 4.09
N GLN A 32 8.56 -15.01 4.52
CA GLN A 32 9.71 -14.92 3.62
C GLN A 32 9.73 -16.10 2.63
N GLU A 33 9.55 -17.33 3.11
CA GLU A 33 9.46 -18.52 2.27
C GLU A 33 8.32 -18.42 1.25
N SER A 34 7.16 -17.89 1.65
CA SER A 34 6.02 -17.68 0.75
C SER A 34 6.35 -16.70 -0.38
N ILE A 35 7.06 -15.59 -0.08
CA ILE A 35 7.56 -14.66 -1.10
C ILE A 35 8.49 -15.39 -2.07
N GLU A 36 9.47 -16.12 -1.54
CA GLU A 36 10.49 -16.81 -2.35
C GLU A 36 9.86 -17.86 -3.28
N VAL A 37 8.94 -18.67 -2.76
CA VAL A 37 8.23 -19.70 -3.55
C VAL A 37 7.40 -19.05 -4.66
N GLN A 38 6.68 -17.96 -4.38
CA GLN A 38 5.89 -17.27 -5.40
C GLN A 38 6.78 -16.66 -6.48
N LEU A 39 7.87 -15.98 -6.11
CA LEU A 39 8.79 -15.36 -7.08
C LEU A 39 9.58 -16.39 -7.89
N GLN A 40 9.87 -17.57 -7.32
CA GLN A 40 10.48 -18.67 -8.07
C GLN A 40 9.53 -19.22 -9.14
N GLN A 41 8.23 -19.28 -8.84
CA GLN A 41 7.22 -19.77 -9.78
C GLN A 41 6.84 -18.71 -10.82
N ASN A 42 6.67 -17.46 -10.40
CA ASN A 42 6.39 -16.32 -11.25
C ASN A 42 7.01 -15.04 -10.67
N PRO A 43 8.16 -14.59 -11.21
CA PRO A 43 8.89 -13.45 -10.65
C PRO A 43 8.13 -12.12 -10.78
N THR A 44 7.12 -12.06 -11.64
CA THR A 44 6.35 -10.83 -11.88
C THR A 44 5.09 -10.71 -11.05
N PHE A 45 4.74 -11.73 -10.26
CA PHE A 45 3.44 -11.84 -9.60
C PHE A 45 3.60 -12.19 -8.13
N LEU A 46 3.07 -11.33 -7.27
CA LEU A 46 2.96 -11.58 -5.83
C LEU A 46 1.51 -11.42 -5.39
N LYS A 47 1.06 -12.39 -4.60
CA LYS A 47 -0.29 -12.44 -4.09
C LYS A 47 -0.31 -12.90 -2.64
N PHE A 48 -0.91 -12.08 -1.80
CA PHE A 48 -1.16 -12.43 -0.42
C PHE A 48 -2.57 -11.97 -0.08
N ASN A 49 -3.53 -12.88 -0.08
CA ASN A 49 -4.93 -12.53 0.07
C ASN A 49 -5.45 -13.05 1.40
N TYR A 50 -6.23 -12.22 2.11
CA TYR A 50 -6.90 -12.61 3.35
C TYR A 50 -5.94 -13.10 4.46
N GLY A 51 -4.68 -12.66 4.43
CA GLY A 51 -3.63 -13.12 5.34
C GLY A 51 -3.54 -12.35 6.66
N LEU A 52 -4.19 -11.19 6.76
CA LEU A 52 -4.08 -10.24 7.88
C LEU A 52 -2.62 -9.82 8.13
N PHE A 53 -2.12 -8.90 7.31
CA PHE A 53 -0.73 -8.44 7.39
C PHE A 53 -0.48 -7.77 8.73
N SER A 54 0.53 -8.27 9.45
CA SER A 54 1.17 -7.54 10.51
C SER A 54 1.99 -6.37 9.94
N ALA A 55 2.25 -5.36 10.77
CA ALA A 55 3.14 -4.25 10.39
C ALA A 55 4.54 -4.73 9.98
N GLN A 56 5.00 -5.85 10.55
CA GLN A 56 6.30 -6.43 10.22
C GLN A 56 6.32 -7.08 8.82
N GLU A 57 5.30 -7.86 8.48
CA GLU A 57 5.18 -8.46 7.14
C GLU A 57 5.03 -7.37 6.07
N MET A 58 4.29 -6.31 6.40
CA MET A 58 4.18 -5.14 5.53
C MET A 58 5.53 -4.47 5.30
N PHE A 59 6.29 -4.21 6.37
CA PHE A 59 7.62 -3.62 6.29
C PHE A 59 8.56 -4.49 5.46
N GLN A 60 8.49 -5.82 5.62
CA GLN A 60 9.29 -6.75 4.85
C GLN A 60 8.93 -6.71 3.35
N LEU A 61 7.63 -6.74 3.02
CA LEU A 61 7.17 -6.63 1.63
C LEU A 61 7.67 -5.31 1.00
N THR A 62 7.46 -4.18 1.67
CA THR A 62 7.80 -2.88 1.09
C THR A 62 9.31 -2.65 1.02
N SER A 63 10.02 -2.82 2.13
CA SER A 63 11.44 -2.45 2.26
C SER A 63 12.39 -3.45 1.60
N THR A 64 12.01 -4.73 1.53
CA THR A 64 12.86 -5.79 0.97
C THR A 64 12.53 -6.07 -0.49
N ILE A 65 11.25 -6.00 -0.88
CA ILE A 65 10.83 -6.38 -2.23
C ILE A 65 10.52 -5.15 -3.07
N LEU A 66 9.63 -4.27 -2.63
CA LEU A 66 9.13 -3.18 -3.48
C LEU A 66 10.16 -2.08 -3.72
N THR A 67 10.99 -1.77 -2.73
CA THR A 67 12.07 -0.77 -2.88
C THR A 67 13.39 -1.36 -3.38
N SER A 68 13.44 -2.66 -3.65
CA SER A 68 14.66 -3.30 -4.16
C SER A 68 14.94 -2.88 -5.62
N PRO A 69 16.20 -2.55 -5.99
CA PRO A 69 16.55 -2.27 -7.38
C PRO A 69 16.42 -3.49 -8.31
N SER A 70 16.36 -4.70 -7.74
CA SER A 70 16.12 -5.95 -8.47
C SER A 70 14.65 -6.39 -8.44
N CYS A 71 13.74 -5.53 -7.97
CA CYS A 71 12.31 -5.86 -7.99
C CYS A 71 11.88 -6.20 -9.42
N THR A 72 11.20 -7.33 -9.58
CA THR A 72 10.65 -7.77 -10.88
C THR A 72 9.13 -7.85 -10.86
N VAL A 73 8.53 -7.58 -9.69
CA VAL A 73 7.09 -7.67 -9.45
C VAL A 73 6.39 -6.60 -10.27
N ARG A 74 5.44 -7.04 -11.10
CA ARG A 74 4.56 -6.19 -11.91
C ARG A 74 3.13 -6.21 -11.41
N TYR A 75 2.70 -7.32 -10.81
CA TYR A 75 1.36 -7.54 -10.29
C TYR A 75 1.44 -7.86 -8.80
N LEU A 76 0.83 -7.00 -7.98
CA LEU A 76 0.75 -7.15 -6.54
C LEU A 76 -0.72 -7.19 -6.09
N ASP A 77 -1.15 -8.34 -5.57
CA ASP A 77 -2.50 -8.55 -5.05
C ASP A 77 -2.48 -8.71 -3.53
N LEU A 78 -3.13 -7.77 -2.84
CA LEU A 78 -3.19 -7.67 -1.38
C LEU A 78 -4.63 -7.57 -0.88
N ILE A 79 -5.59 -8.14 -1.60
CA ILE A 79 -7.01 -8.09 -1.20
C ILE A 79 -7.23 -8.68 0.20
N GLY A 80 -8.07 -8.00 0.99
CA GLY A 80 -8.62 -8.60 2.20
C GLY A 80 -7.66 -8.68 3.39
N ASN A 81 -6.58 -7.91 3.41
CA ASN A 81 -5.55 -7.98 4.46
C ASN A 81 -5.75 -7.01 5.63
N ARG A 82 -6.80 -6.17 5.60
CA ARG A 82 -7.05 -5.13 6.62
C ARG A 82 -5.84 -4.22 6.85
N LEU A 83 -5.16 -3.82 5.76
CA LEU A 83 -4.00 -2.95 5.82
C LEU A 83 -4.30 -1.61 6.54
N GLY A 84 -5.53 -1.12 6.39
CA GLY A 84 -5.94 0.18 6.89
C GLY A 84 -5.09 1.32 6.32
N ASP A 85 -5.23 2.50 6.93
CA ASP A 85 -4.54 3.70 6.48
C ASP A 85 -3.02 3.61 6.63
N ALA A 86 -2.55 2.98 7.71
CA ALA A 86 -1.12 2.80 7.96
C ALA A 86 -0.47 1.94 6.87
N GLY A 87 -1.08 0.81 6.51
CA GLY A 87 -0.53 -0.07 5.49
C GLY A 87 -0.55 0.58 4.10
N VAL A 88 -1.65 1.19 3.67
CA VAL A 88 -1.67 1.86 2.36
C VAL A 88 -0.65 3.00 2.27
N ASN A 89 -0.40 3.71 3.38
CA ASN A 89 0.65 4.73 3.45
C ASN A 89 2.05 4.12 3.25
N THR A 90 2.34 2.96 3.84
CA THR A 90 3.63 2.26 3.62
C THR A 90 3.79 1.84 2.16
N ILE A 91 2.72 1.37 1.51
CA ILE A 91 2.76 1.05 0.07
C ILE A 91 2.98 2.31 -0.76
N ALA A 92 2.22 3.38 -0.49
CA ALA A 92 2.37 4.65 -1.20
C ALA A 92 3.82 5.16 -1.14
N GLU A 93 4.46 5.09 0.03
CA GLU A 93 5.86 5.48 0.17
C GLU A 93 6.80 4.63 -0.69
N SER A 94 6.58 3.31 -0.73
CA SER A 94 7.38 2.41 -1.58
C SER A 94 7.19 2.67 -3.08
N LEU A 95 6.02 3.14 -3.50
CA LEU A 95 5.73 3.44 -4.90
C LEU A 95 6.46 4.69 -5.43
N LYS A 96 6.97 5.57 -4.55
CA LYS A 96 7.78 6.73 -4.98
C LYS A 96 9.05 6.29 -5.73
N THR A 97 9.63 5.16 -5.33
CA THR A 97 10.87 4.63 -5.91
C THR A 97 10.65 3.34 -6.71
N ASN A 98 9.58 2.59 -6.45
CA ASN A 98 9.24 1.45 -7.27
C ASN A 98 8.81 1.89 -8.67
N THR A 99 9.42 1.28 -9.69
CA THR A 99 9.13 1.57 -11.11
C THR A 99 8.67 0.33 -11.88
N THR A 100 8.30 -0.73 -11.17
CA THR A 100 8.03 -2.05 -11.76
C THR A 100 6.60 -2.51 -11.61
N ILE A 101 5.89 -2.07 -10.57
CA ILE A 101 4.48 -2.42 -10.36
C ILE A 101 3.62 -1.69 -11.39
N ASN A 102 2.89 -2.47 -12.18
CA ASN A 102 1.89 -2.01 -13.14
C ASN A 102 0.47 -2.21 -12.61
N TYR A 103 0.25 -3.26 -11.81
CA TYR A 103 -1.06 -3.61 -11.26
C TYR A 103 -0.98 -3.78 -9.75
N LEU A 104 -1.86 -3.06 -9.04
CA LEU A 104 -1.95 -3.09 -7.59
C LEU A 104 -3.41 -3.29 -7.15
N ASN A 105 -3.68 -4.39 -6.45
CA ASN A 105 -4.98 -4.63 -5.83
C ASN A 105 -4.93 -4.43 -4.32
N LEU A 106 -5.64 -3.41 -3.86
CA LEU A 106 -5.82 -3.02 -2.47
C LEU A 106 -7.30 -3.13 -2.05
N SER A 107 -8.10 -3.90 -2.75
CA SER A 107 -9.50 -4.07 -2.41
C SER A 107 -9.69 -4.71 -1.02
N MET A 108 -10.80 -4.37 -0.35
CA MET A 108 -11.16 -4.97 0.95
C MET A 108 -10.07 -4.81 2.03
N ASN A 109 -9.46 -3.62 2.13
CA ASN A 109 -8.39 -3.34 3.09
C ASN A 109 -8.72 -2.31 4.17
N ASP A 110 -10.00 -1.96 4.32
CA ASP A 110 -10.47 -0.98 5.32
C ASP A 110 -9.82 0.41 5.18
N ILE A 111 -9.40 0.79 3.96
CA ILE A 111 -8.78 2.08 3.68
C ILE A 111 -9.82 3.20 3.77
N SER A 112 -9.50 4.28 4.49
CA SER A 112 -10.35 5.45 4.66
C SER A 112 -10.04 6.57 3.66
N SER A 113 -10.83 7.65 3.69
CA SER A 113 -10.54 8.89 2.96
C SER A 113 -9.18 9.50 3.32
N ASP A 114 -8.70 9.31 4.55
CA ASP A 114 -7.42 9.87 4.99
C ASP A 114 -6.26 9.00 4.53
N GLY A 115 -6.40 7.67 4.58
CA GLY A 115 -5.39 6.74 4.11
C GLY A 115 -5.09 6.87 2.62
N VAL A 116 -6.08 7.17 1.78
CA VAL A 116 -5.88 7.28 0.34
C VAL A 116 -5.18 8.58 -0.11
N LYS A 117 -5.11 9.61 0.75
CA LYS A 117 -4.53 10.92 0.39
C LYS A 117 -3.06 10.81 -0.02
N ASN A 118 -2.25 10.10 0.77
CA ASN A 118 -0.84 9.92 0.47
C ASN A 118 -0.64 9.16 -0.85
N MET A 119 -1.44 8.13 -1.10
CA MET A 119 -1.46 7.44 -2.39
C MET A 119 -1.80 8.41 -3.53
N CYS A 120 -2.79 9.29 -3.35
CA CYS A 120 -3.14 10.29 -4.34
C CYS A 120 -1.99 11.28 -4.61
N ASP A 121 -1.28 11.72 -3.58
CA ASP A 121 -0.15 12.62 -3.71
C ASP A 121 1.02 11.97 -4.47
N VAL A 122 1.34 10.71 -4.16
CA VAL A 122 2.41 9.94 -4.83
C VAL A 122 2.08 9.63 -6.30
N LEU A 123 0.81 9.37 -6.61
CA LEU A 123 0.38 9.08 -7.98
C LEU A 123 0.12 10.36 -8.80
N SER A 124 0.03 11.53 -8.17
CA SER A 124 -0.21 12.80 -8.85
C SER A 124 1.08 13.41 -9.43
N ASN A 125 1.08 13.81 -10.71
CA ASN A 125 2.25 14.43 -11.34
C ASN A 125 2.47 15.91 -10.95
N LYS A 126 1.81 16.40 -9.90
CA LYS A 126 1.77 17.83 -9.58
C LYS A 126 3.14 18.44 -9.26
N THR A 127 4.05 17.67 -8.66
CA THR A 127 5.36 18.16 -8.20
C THR A 127 6.56 17.55 -8.94
N ARG A 128 6.36 16.55 -9.80
CA ARG A 128 7.35 15.80 -10.63
C ARG A 128 8.52 15.11 -9.89
N THR A 129 8.82 15.45 -8.64
CA THR A 129 10.01 14.93 -7.94
C THR A 129 9.83 13.52 -7.38
N ASP A 130 8.59 13.11 -7.06
CA ASP A 130 8.31 11.87 -6.33
C ASP A 130 7.10 11.13 -6.90
N THR A 131 6.88 11.22 -8.21
CA THR A 131 5.69 10.61 -8.83
C THR A 131 5.99 9.21 -9.34
N ASN A 132 5.17 8.23 -8.94
CA ASN A 132 5.19 6.91 -9.56
C ASN A 132 4.80 7.02 -11.05
N ARG A 133 5.59 6.38 -11.92
CA ARG A 133 5.36 6.39 -13.37
C ARG A 133 5.09 5.00 -13.97
N SER A 134 4.93 3.98 -13.13
CA SER A 134 4.77 2.59 -13.57
C SER A 134 3.35 2.05 -13.39
N LEU A 135 2.60 2.57 -12.43
CA LEU A 135 1.30 2.04 -12.06
C LEU A 135 0.25 2.40 -13.12
N GLU A 136 -0.36 1.36 -13.69
CA GLU A 136 -1.35 1.42 -14.76
C GLU A 136 -2.74 0.97 -14.27
N HIS A 137 -2.80 0.08 -13.29
CA HIS A 137 -4.05 -0.51 -12.80
C HIS A 137 -4.09 -0.48 -11.27
N LEU A 138 -5.14 0.13 -10.71
CA LEU A 138 -5.32 0.25 -9.27
C LEU A 138 -6.72 -0.18 -8.84
N ASP A 139 -6.82 -1.23 -8.03
CA ASP A 139 -8.08 -1.64 -7.41
C ASP A 139 -8.15 -1.16 -5.95
N LEU A 140 -9.07 -0.25 -5.67
CA LEU A 140 -9.38 0.28 -4.34
C LEU A 140 -10.81 -0.10 -3.92
N SER A 141 -11.43 -1.08 -4.57
CA SER A 141 -12.82 -1.44 -4.28
C SER A 141 -13.02 -2.04 -2.89
N ILE A 142 -14.25 -2.01 -2.38
CA ILE A 142 -14.62 -2.56 -1.08
C ILE A 142 -13.79 -1.94 0.06
N ASN A 143 -13.51 -0.63 -0.02
CA ASN A 143 -12.88 0.14 1.04
C ASN A 143 -13.89 1.14 1.63
N ARG A 144 -13.39 2.18 2.30
CA ARG A 144 -14.20 3.16 3.05
C ARG A 144 -13.78 4.59 2.68
N LEU A 145 -13.45 4.80 1.41
CA LEU A 145 -12.97 6.09 0.90
C LEU A 145 -13.99 7.22 1.08
N GLY A 146 -15.29 6.91 0.95
CA GLY A 146 -16.36 7.90 1.03
C GLY A 146 -16.24 9.00 -0.02
N ASP A 147 -17.09 10.02 0.11
CA ASP A 147 -17.16 11.14 -0.82
C ASP A 147 -15.83 11.92 -0.91
N ALA A 148 -15.16 12.12 0.22
CA ALA A 148 -13.89 12.84 0.28
C ALA A 148 -12.75 12.07 -0.41
N GLY A 149 -12.69 10.75 -0.25
CA GLY A 149 -11.67 9.92 -0.88
C GLY A 149 -11.84 9.88 -2.40
N VAL A 150 -13.07 9.75 -2.92
CA VAL A 150 -13.29 9.77 -4.39
C VAL A 150 -13.03 11.14 -5.01
N ALA A 151 -13.30 12.23 -4.29
CA ALA A 151 -12.92 13.57 -4.73
C ALA A 151 -11.39 13.73 -4.79
N CYS A 152 -10.66 13.19 -3.81
CA CYS A 152 -9.19 13.18 -3.82
C CYS A 152 -8.63 12.38 -5.01
N ILE A 153 -9.20 11.22 -5.30
CA ILE A 153 -8.85 10.39 -6.46
C ILE A 153 -9.11 11.14 -7.77
N LEU A 154 -10.25 11.82 -7.92
CA LEU A 154 -10.54 12.64 -9.10
C LEU A 154 -9.46 13.70 -9.36
N GLU A 155 -9.06 14.45 -8.33
CA GLU A 155 -8.00 15.47 -8.47
C GLU A 155 -6.64 14.86 -8.82
N MET A 156 -6.31 13.70 -8.27
CA MET A 156 -5.10 12.96 -8.64
C MET A 156 -5.14 12.55 -10.12
N LEU A 157 -6.25 11.99 -10.59
CA LEU A 157 -6.40 11.49 -11.95
C LEU A 157 -6.33 12.59 -13.01
N ARG A 158 -6.75 13.82 -12.69
CA ARG A 158 -6.56 14.99 -13.57
C ARG A 158 -5.09 15.29 -13.85
N ASN A 159 -4.20 14.90 -12.94
CA ASN A 159 -2.76 15.12 -13.03
C ASN A 159 -1.97 13.83 -13.29
N ASN A 160 -2.61 12.66 -13.30
CA ASN A 160 -1.96 11.38 -13.58
C ASN A 160 -2.09 11.03 -15.08
N ASP A 161 -1.01 10.52 -15.66
CA ASP A 161 -0.94 10.12 -17.06
C ASP A 161 -0.58 8.64 -17.28
N THR A 162 -0.46 7.87 -16.20
CA THR A 162 -0.03 6.47 -16.23
C THR A 162 -1.16 5.49 -15.94
N LEU A 163 -2.10 5.84 -15.05
CA LEU A 163 -3.25 4.99 -14.73
C LEU A 163 -4.20 4.87 -15.93
N ILE A 164 -4.44 3.62 -16.29
CA ILE A 164 -5.34 3.16 -17.36
C ILE A 164 -6.64 2.61 -16.75
N THR A 165 -6.59 2.01 -15.56
CA THR A 165 -7.83 1.59 -14.89
C THR A 165 -7.78 1.87 -13.40
N ILE A 166 -8.94 2.23 -12.85
CA ILE A 166 -9.15 2.30 -11.42
C ILE A 166 -10.49 1.68 -11.05
N ASN A 167 -10.50 0.83 -10.04
CA ASN A 167 -11.74 0.28 -9.50
C ASN A 167 -12.05 0.92 -8.15
N LEU A 168 -13.17 1.64 -8.08
CA LEU A 168 -13.62 2.36 -6.89
C LEU A 168 -14.92 1.79 -6.31
N ARG A 169 -15.32 0.58 -6.73
CA ARG A 169 -16.58 -0.03 -6.31
C ARG A 169 -16.69 -0.18 -4.78
N SER A 170 -17.89 -0.09 -4.23
CA SER A 170 -18.23 -0.35 -2.83
C SER A 170 -17.42 0.49 -1.83
N ASN A 171 -17.24 1.78 -2.11
CA ASN A 171 -16.43 2.70 -1.29
C ASN A 171 -17.19 3.61 -0.34
N LYS A 172 -18.46 3.30 -0.06
CA LYS A 172 -19.33 4.07 0.86
C LYS A 172 -19.50 5.54 0.46
N VAL A 173 -19.52 5.82 -0.85
CA VAL A 173 -19.97 7.10 -1.41
C VAL A 173 -21.47 7.24 -1.16
N LYS A 174 -21.91 8.41 -0.70
CA LYS A 174 -23.29 8.62 -0.24
C LYS A 174 -23.92 9.90 -0.76
N SER A 175 -23.13 10.95 -1.00
CA SER A 175 -23.66 12.22 -1.47
C SER A 175 -23.71 12.27 -2.99
N GLN A 176 -24.62 13.10 -3.52
CA GLN A 176 -24.66 13.40 -4.95
C GLN A 176 -23.34 13.97 -5.45
N GLN A 177 -22.61 14.73 -4.62
CA GLN A 177 -21.30 15.25 -4.98
C GLN A 177 -20.29 14.11 -5.18
N GLY A 178 -20.25 13.14 -4.28
CA GLY A 178 -19.38 11.96 -4.44
C GLY A 178 -19.73 11.14 -5.67
N VAL A 179 -21.02 10.97 -5.97
CA VAL A 179 -21.49 10.31 -7.21
C VAL A 179 -21.06 11.09 -8.45
N ASN A 180 -21.16 12.42 -8.44
CA ASN A 180 -20.69 13.26 -9.55
C ASN A 180 -19.18 13.12 -9.76
N CYS A 181 -18.39 12.99 -8.68
CA CYS A 181 -16.96 12.70 -8.80
C CYS A 181 -16.72 11.35 -9.50
N LEU A 182 -17.45 10.29 -9.13
CA LEU A 182 -17.35 8.99 -9.79
C LEU A 182 -17.73 9.05 -11.27
N LEU A 183 -18.78 9.80 -11.62
CA LEU A 183 -19.18 10.02 -13.01
C LEU A 183 -18.10 10.76 -13.80
N GLU A 184 -17.47 11.78 -13.21
CA GLU A 184 -16.37 12.49 -13.85
C GLU A 184 -15.16 11.58 -14.03
N ILE A 185 -14.82 10.76 -13.03
CA ILE A 185 -13.76 9.74 -13.13
C ILE A 185 -14.03 8.79 -14.29
N ALA A 186 -15.26 8.28 -14.43
CA ALA A 186 -15.65 7.39 -15.53
C ALA A 186 -15.59 8.08 -16.90
N ALA A 187 -15.78 9.41 -16.95
CA ALA A 187 -15.67 10.19 -18.17
C ALA A 187 -14.22 10.53 -18.56
N LEU A 188 -13.26 10.37 -17.64
CA LEU A 188 -11.85 10.47 -17.99
C LEU A 188 -11.50 9.27 -18.89
N THR A 189 -11.47 9.53 -20.20
CA THR A 189 -11.28 8.56 -21.31
C THR A 189 -10.10 7.58 -21.15
N LYS A 190 -9.17 7.84 -20.24
CA LYS A 190 -8.06 6.94 -19.90
C LYS A 190 -8.48 5.79 -19.00
N ILE A 191 -9.61 5.88 -18.29
CA ILE A 191 -10.00 5.05 -17.15
C ILE A 191 -11.29 4.30 -17.49
N SER A 192 -11.22 3.49 -18.53
CA SER A 192 -12.39 2.75 -19.02
C SER A 192 -12.49 1.40 -18.31
N ASP A 193 -13.15 1.38 -17.16
CA ASP A 193 -13.74 0.14 -16.66
C ASP A 193 -15.22 0.40 -16.31
N ASP A 194 -16.12 -0.30 -16.99
CA ASP A 194 -17.56 -0.29 -16.77
C ASP A 194 -17.94 -0.61 -15.30
N SER A 195 -16.99 -1.13 -14.52
CA SER A 195 -17.13 -1.41 -13.08
C SER A 195 -17.44 -0.17 -12.23
N ILE A 196 -17.00 1.04 -12.60
CA ILE A 196 -17.28 2.28 -11.85
C ILE A 196 -18.76 2.67 -11.94
N LEU A 197 -19.41 2.44 -13.08
CA LEU A 197 -20.80 2.84 -13.31
C LEU A 197 -21.80 2.05 -12.46
N LYS A 198 -21.47 0.81 -12.05
CA LYS A 198 -22.36 -0.04 -11.24
C LYS A 198 -22.58 0.50 -9.83
N ASP A 199 -21.75 1.43 -9.36
CA ASP A 199 -21.92 2.11 -8.08
C ASP A 199 -22.73 3.40 -8.18
N VAL A 200 -22.88 3.94 -9.38
CA VAL A 200 -23.68 5.14 -9.66
C VAL A 200 -25.18 4.77 -9.75
N PHE A 201 -25.50 3.53 -10.10
CA PHE A 201 -26.86 3.07 -10.43
C PHE A 201 -27.47 2.07 -9.43
N VAL A 202 -27.06 2.05 -8.16
CA VAL A 202 -27.70 1.22 -7.11
C VAL A 202 -28.28 2.08 -5.99
#